data_AF-A0A9L0RG28-F1
#
_entry.id   AF-A0A9L0RG28-F1
#
_cell.length_a   1.000
_cell.length_b   1.000
_cell.length_c   1.000
_cell.angle_alpha   90.00
_cell.angle_beta   90.00
_cell.angle_gamma   90.00
#
_symmetry.space_group_name_H-M   'P 1'
#
loop_
_entity.id
_entity.type
_entity.pdbx_description
1 polymer ?
#
loop_
_entity_poly.entity_id
_entity_poly.type
_entity_poly.pdbx_seq_one_letter_code
_entity_poly.pdbx_strand_id
1 'polypeptide(L)' 'MTQTPAFDKPKVELHVHLDGAIRPETILYYGRKRGIPLPADTAEGLKNAIGMDEPLSLPDFLAKFDSYMPAIAHISLL' A
#
# COMPACT_ATOMS: atom_id res chain seq x y z
N MET A 1 1.59 20.12 -7.66
CA MET A 1 0.48 21.09 -7.72
C MET A 1 -0.56 20.63 -6.70
N THR A 2 -0.88 21.43 -5.68
CA THR A 2 -1.94 21.09 -4.73
C THR A 2 -3.29 21.32 -5.42
N GLN A 3 -4.01 20.23 -5.71
CA GLN A 3 -5.33 20.29 -6.34
C GLN A 3 -6.34 20.84 -5.34
N THR A 4 -7.15 21.83 -5.74
CA THR A 4 -8.27 22.32 -4.92
C THR A 4 -9.27 21.18 -4.71
N PRO A 5 -9.76 20.93 -3.48
CA PRO A 5 -10.72 19.85 -3.23
C PRO A 5 -12.01 20.10 -4.00
N ALA A 6 -12.51 19.09 -4.73
CA ALA A 6 -13.80 19.15 -5.42
C ALA A 6 -14.99 19.35 -4.46
N PHE A 7 -14.85 18.89 -3.21
CA PHE A 7 -15.85 19.05 -2.16
C PHE A 7 -15.17 19.33 -0.81
N ASP A 8 -15.26 20.56 -0.31
CA ASP A 8 -14.63 21.00 0.94
C ASP A 8 -15.66 21.15 2.07
N LYS A 9 -16.24 20.02 2.45
CA LYS A 9 -17.15 19.85 3.61
C LYS A 9 -16.85 18.51 4.29
N PRO A 10 -17.38 18.25 5.51
CA PRO A 10 -17.26 16.94 6.15
C PRO A 10 -17.75 15.81 5.25
N LYS A 11 -17.04 14.68 5.28
CA LYS A 11 -17.31 13.48 4.48
C LYS A 11 -17.39 12.27 5.40
N VAL A 12 -18.11 11.25 4.97
CA VAL A 12 -18.19 9.96 5.66
C VAL A 12 -17.67 8.89 4.71
N GLU A 13 -16.73 8.07 5.19
CA GLU A 13 -16.21 6.90 4.48
C GLU A 13 -16.62 5.66 5.26
N LEU A 14 -17.48 4.83 4.65
CA LEU A 14 -18.03 3.63 5.30
C LEU A 14 -17.28 2.35 4.92
N HIS A 15 -16.50 2.40 3.84
CA HIS A 15 -15.80 1.24 3.31
C HIS A 15 -14.40 1.63 2.89
N VAL A 16 -13.42 1.27 3.71
CA VAL A 16 -12.00 1.37 3.39
C VAL A 16 -11.28 0.20 4.03
N HIS A 17 -10.37 -0.41 3.28
CA HIS A 17 -9.55 -1.51 3.76
C HIS A 17 -8.28 -0.96 4.41
N LEU A 18 -8.05 -1.25 5.68
CA LEU A 18 -6.89 -0.74 6.41
C LEU A 18 -5.56 -1.27 5.84
N ASP A 19 -5.52 -2.54 5.48
CA ASP A 19 -4.40 -3.20 4.81
C ASP A 19 -4.12 -2.62 3.41
N GLY A 20 -5.16 -2.15 2.72
CA GLY A 20 -5.02 -1.38 1.46
C GLY A 20 -4.70 0.12 1.62
N ALA A 21 -4.64 0.64 2.85
CA ALA A 21 -4.46 2.08 3.15
C ALA A 21 -3.18 2.38 3.95
N ILE A 22 -2.17 1.53 3.84
CA ILE A 22 -0.90 1.67 4.57
C ILE A 22 0.01 2.68 3.87
N ARG A 23 0.68 3.53 4.67
CA ARG A 23 1.69 4.47 4.16
C ARG A 23 2.89 3.69 3.56
N PRO A 24 3.36 4.00 2.33
CA PRO A 24 4.54 3.34 1.75
C PRO A 24 5.80 3.44 2.60
N GLU A 25 5.98 4.56 3.31
CA GLU A 25 7.11 4.77 4.22
C GLU A 25 7.07 3.78 5.39
N THR A 26 5.87 3.42 5.88
CA THR A 26 5.68 2.43 6.93
C THR A 26 6.02 1.02 6.42
N ILE A 27 5.62 0.68 5.20
CA ILE A 27 5.97 -0.60 4.57
C ILE A 27 7.49 -0.72 4.46
N LEU A 28 8.17 0.31 3.93
CA LEU A 28 9.63 0.37 3.84
C LEU A 28 10.33 0.26 5.19
N TYR A 29 9.81 0.95 6.21
CA TYR A 29 10.34 0.89 7.57
C TYR A 29 10.32 -0.55 8.11
N TYR A 30 9.18 -1.23 8.03
CA TYR A 30 9.07 -2.60 8.55
C TYR A 30 9.78 -3.63 7.67
N GLY A 31 9.79 -3.44 6.34
CA GLY A 31 10.58 -4.25 5.42
C GLY A 31 12.05 -4.26 5.80
N ARG A 32 12.65 -3.08 5.98
CA ARG A 32 14.04 -2.94 6.46
C ARG A 32 14.23 -3.51 7.87
N LYS A 33 13.33 -3.18 8.80
CA LYS A 33 13.43 -3.63 10.21
C LYS A 33 13.38 -5.15 10.35
N ARG A 34 12.61 -5.83 9.49
CA ARG A 34 12.38 -7.28 9.54
C ARG A 34 13.22 -8.06 8.52
N GLY A 35 13.99 -7.39 7.67
CA GLY A 35 14.78 -8.04 6.61
C GLY A 35 13.91 -8.66 5.51
N ILE A 36 12.71 -8.12 5.26
CA ILE A 36 11.80 -8.59 4.22
C ILE A 36 12.10 -7.81 2.93
N PRO A 37 12.44 -8.49 1.81
CA PRO A 37 12.67 -7.83 0.54
C PRO A 37 11.39 -7.18 0.02
N LEU A 38 11.52 -5.99 -0.56
CA LEU A 38 10.44 -5.23 -1.16
C LEU A 38 10.79 -4.92 -2.63
N PRO A 39 9.79 -4.65 -3.49
CA PRO A 39 10.03 -4.38 -4.91
C PRO A 39 10.70 -3.02 -5.19
N ALA A 40 10.88 -2.16 -4.18
CA ALA A 40 11.59 -0.89 -4.29
C ALA A 40 12.09 -0.41 -2.92
N ASP A 41 13.07 0.51 -2.94
CA ASP A 41 13.69 1.08 -1.72
C ASP A 41 13.20 2.50 -1.36
N THR A 42 12.38 3.11 -2.24
CA THR A 42 11.80 4.44 -2.06
C THR A 42 10.28 4.39 -2.04
N ALA A 43 9.64 5.35 -1.35
CA ALA A 43 8.18 5.38 -1.24
C ALA A 43 7.50 5.56 -2.61
N GLU A 44 8.11 6.35 -3.49
CA GLU A 44 7.66 6.54 -4.87
C GLU A 44 7.82 5.25 -5.69
N GLY A 45 8.97 4.56 -5.59
CA GLY A 45 9.16 3.28 -6.26
C GLY A 45 8.15 2.22 -5.78
N LEU A 46 7.84 2.21 -4.49
CA LEU A 46 6.84 1.30 -3.93
C LEU A 46 5.43 1.60 -4.47
N LYS A 47 5.07 2.88 -4.53
CA LYS A 47 3.79 3.32 -5.11
C LYS A 47 3.67 2.88 -6.58
N ASN A 48 4.73 3.03 -7.37
CA ASN A 48 4.71 2.62 -8.78
C ASN A 48 4.64 1.10 -8.95
N ALA A 49 5.28 0.33 -8.05
CA ALA A 49 5.26 -1.13 -8.11
C ALA A 49 3.91 -1.73 -7.66
N ILE A 50 3.33 -1.20 -6.57
CA ILE A 50 2.11 -1.72 -5.94
C ILE A 50 0.86 -1.10 -6.56
N GLY A 51 0.91 0.20 -6.86
CA GLY A 51 -0.19 0.97 -7.43
C GLY A 51 -0.59 0.50 -8.83
N MET A 52 -1.73 1.02 -9.28
CA MET A 52 -2.35 0.67 -10.55
C MET A 52 -2.97 1.93 -11.17
N ASP A 53 -2.45 2.35 -12.31
CA ASP A 53 -3.00 3.45 -13.11
C ASP A 53 -3.91 2.95 -14.24
N GLU A 54 -3.77 1.68 -14.62
CA GLU A 54 -4.54 1.02 -15.67
C GLU A 54 -5.47 -0.07 -15.08
N PRO A 55 -6.66 -0.32 -15.68
CA PRO A 55 -7.58 -1.34 -15.21
C PRO A 55 -7.00 -2.76 -15.28
N LEU A 56 -7.26 -3.56 -14.26
CA LEU A 56 -6.97 -5.01 -14.23
C LEU A 56 -8.22 -5.80 -13.77
N SER A 57 -8.08 -7.13 -13.67
CA SER A 57 -9.10 -7.97 -13.04
C SER A 57 -9.05 -7.85 -11.50
N LEU A 58 -10.15 -8.23 -10.83
CA LEU A 58 -10.18 -8.29 -9.36
C LEU A 58 -9.08 -9.21 -8.79
N PRO A 59 -8.84 -10.43 -9.32
CA PRO A 59 -7.71 -11.25 -8.89
C PRO A 59 -6.35 -10.56 -9.01
N ASP A 60 -6.11 -9.84 -10.12
CA ASP A 60 -4.83 -9.15 -10.33
C ASP A 60 -4.65 -7.98 -9.36
N PHE A 61 -5.74 -7.27 -9.03
CA PHE A 61 -5.73 -6.26 -7.98
C PHE A 61 -5.39 -6.86 -6.61
N LEU A 62 -6.01 -7.98 -6.25
CA LEU A 62 -5.76 -8.66 -4.97
C LEU A 62 -4.32 -9.21 -4.88
N ALA A 63 -3.73 -9.64 -5.99
CA ALA A 63 -2.34 -10.11 -6.05
C ALA A 63 -1.31 -9.02 -5.66
N LYS A 64 -1.69 -7.73 -5.70
CA LYS A 64 -0.81 -6.63 -5.24
C LYS A 64 -0.49 -6.72 -3.74
N PHE A 65 -1.38 -7.31 -2.93
CA PHE A 65 -1.17 -7.45 -1.49
C PHE A 65 0.06 -8.32 -1.16
N ASP A 66 0.36 -9.31 -2.00
CA ASP A 66 1.52 -10.19 -1.84
C ASP A 66 2.85 -9.43 -1.84
N SER A 67 2.89 -8.26 -2.48
CA SER A 67 4.11 -7.45 -2.62
C SER A 67 4.57 -6.76 -1.34
N TYR A 68 3.68 -6.56 -0.36
CA TYR A 68 4.00 -5.78 0.84
C TYR A 68 3.46 -6.36 2.14
N MET A 69 2.43 -7.20 2.10
CA MET A 69 1.85 -7.80 3.31
C MET A 69 2.87 -8.58 4.15
N PRO A 70 3.89 -9.29 3.60
CA PRO A 70 4.93 -9.92 4.41
C PRO A 70 5.73 -8.93 5.29
N ALA A 71 5.87 -7.67 4.89
CA ALA A 71 6.53 -6.66 5.71
C ALA A 71 5.65 -6.20 6.90
N ILE A 72 4.33 -6.31 6.78
CA ILE A 72 3.36 -5.79 7.76
C ILE A 72 2.85 -6.90 8.68
N ALA A 73 2.34 -7.99 8.11
CA ALA A 73 1.83 -9.14 8.85
C ALA A 73 2.95 -9.73 9.72
N HIS A 74 2.68 -9.89 11.02
CA HIS A 74 3.60 -10.59 11.91
C HIS A 74 3.35 -12.08 11.79
N ILE A 75 4.12 -12.76 10.93
CA ILE A 75 4.16 -14.22 10.93
C ILE A 75 5.31 -14.63 11.85
N SER A 76 4.97 -15.07 13.06
CA SER A 76 5.92 -15.81 13.88
C SER A 76 6.06 -17.17 13.23
N LEU A 77 7.17 -17.42 12.53
CA LEU A 77 7.56 -18.77 12.15
C LEU A 77 7.98 -19.50 13.43
N LEU A 78 7.00 -20.06 14.13
CA LEU A 78 7.16 -21.13 15.10
C LEU A 78 6.60 -22.41 14.49
#